data_AF-A0A2N5YQ86-F1
#
_entry.id   AF-A0A2N5YQ86-F1
#
_cell.length_a   1.000
_cell.length_b   1.000
_cell.length_c   1.000
_cell.angle_alpha   90.00
_cell.angle_beta   90.00
_cell.angle_gamma   90.00
#
_symmetry.space_group_name_H-M   'P 1'
#
loop_
_entity.id
_entity.type
_entity.pdbx_description
1 polymer ?
#
loop_
_entity_poly.entity_id
_entity_poly.type
_entity_poly.pdbx_seq_one_letter_code
_entity_poly.pdbx_strand_id
1 'polypeptide(L)' 'MLAKRTIMKLLEFISFRILVAIFALVPYWKLYILSDFSYFLLYHVFGYRKKVVRDNLKKAFPNKTDEEI' A
#
# COMPACT_ATOMS: atom_id res chain seq x y z
N MET A 1 23.59 15.92 -26.21
CA MET A 1 23.45 15.30 -24.87
C MET A 1 22.43 15.98 -23.97
N LEU A 2 22.44 17.33 -23.84
CA LEU A 2 21.49 18.08 -22.99
C LEU A 2 20.01 17.91 -23.39
N ALA A 3 19.67 18.00 -24.68
CA ALA A 3 18.29 17.86 -25.16
C ALA A 3 17.66 16.50 -24.82
N LYS A 4 18.41 15.39 -25.00
CA LYS A 4 17.94 14.04 -24.62
C LYS A 4 17.63 13.96 -23.11
N ARG A 5 18.45 14.59 -22.26
CA ARG A 5 18.24 14.61 -20.80
C ARG A 5 16.97 15.38 -20.42
N THR A 6 16.68 16.48 -21.09
CA THR A 6 15.45 17.25 -20.85
C THR A 6 14.20 16.49 -21.30
N ILE A 7 14.25 15.81 -22.44
CA ILE A 7 13.14 14.98 -22.94
C ILE A 7 12.84 13.83 -21.97
N MET A 8 13.85 13.13 -21.45
CA MET A 8 13.64 12.07 -20.45
C MET A 8 12.99 12.61 -19.16
N LYS A 9 13.45 13.76 -18.66
CA LYS A 9 12.83 14.40 -17.47
C LYS A 9 11.37 14.78 -17.72
N LEU A 10 11.04 15.24 -18.92
CA LEU A 10 9.67 15.56 -19.30
C LEU A 10 8.81 14.29 -19.35
N LEU A 11 9.34 13.19 -19.90
CA LEU A 11 8.66 11.90 -19.91
C LEU A 11 8.41 11.36 -18.50
N GLU A 12 9.41 11.43 -17.61
CA GLU A 12 9.27 11.07 -16.20
C GLU A 12 8.17 11.90 -15.52
N PHE A 13 8.19 13.22 -15.72
CA PHE A 13 7.19 14.13 -15.16
C PHE A 13 5.77 13.83 -15.66
N ILE A 14 5.59 13.67 -16.98
CA ILE A 14 4.30 13.37 -17.58
C ILE A 14 3.80 12.00 -17.09
N SER A 15 4.65 10.99 -17.07
CA SER A 15 4.30 9.65 -16.60
C SER A 15 3.83 9.67 -15.14
N PHE A 16 4.58 10.36 -14.27
CA PHE A 16 4.20 10.52 -12.88
C PHE A 16 2.84 11.23 -12.72
N ARG A 17 2.63 12.33 -13.47
CA ARG A 17 1.37 13.10 -13.42
C ARG A 17 0.17 12.27 -13.88
N ILE A 18 0.33 11.46 -14.94
CA ILE A 18 -0.73 10.56 -15.43
C ILE A 18 -1.06 9.52 -14.37
N LEU A 19 -0.06 8.85 -13.78
CA LEU A 19 -0.28 7.84 -12.74
C LEU A 19 -1.01 8.42 -11.53
N VAL A 20 -0.60 9.59 -11.06
CA VAL A 20 -1.27 10.29 -9.95
C VAL A 20 -2.70 10.68 -10.31
N ALA A 21 -2.94 11.15 -11.54
CA ALA A 21 -4.29 11.51 -12.00
C ALA A 21 -5.21 10.29 -12.05
N ILE A 22 -4.73 9.15 -12.55
CA ILE A 22 -5.49 7.89 -12.55
C ILE A 22 -5.83 7.49 -11.11
N PHE A 23 -4.86 7.53 -10.20
CA PHE A 23 -5.09 7.19 -8.79
C PHE A 23 -6.10 8.14 -8.12
N ALA A 24 -6.02 9.43 -8.42
CA ALA A 24 -6.94 10.45 -7.89
C ALA A 24 -8.39 10.27 -8.37
N LEU A 25 -8.60 9.65 -9.53
CA LEU A 25 -9.94 9.36 -10.06
C LEU A 25 -10.55 8.08 -9.47
N VAL A 26 -9.78 7.26 -8.74
CA VAL A 26 -10.30 6.04 -8.13
C VAL A 26 -11.25 6.41 -6.99
N PRO A 27 -12.53 6.00 -7.04
CA PRO A 27 -13.45 6.19 -5.93
C PRO A 27 -12.91 5.55 -4.66
N TYR A 28 -13.05 6.23 -3.53
CA TYR A 28 -12.48 5.81 -2.25
C TYR A 28 -12.89 4.38 -1.85
N TRP A 29 -14.12 3.97 -2.16
CA TRP A 29 -14.61 2.60 -1.90
C TRP A 29 -13.81 1.50 -2.61
N LYS A 30 -13.25 1.77 -3.80
CA LYS A 30 -12.42 0.78 -4.50
C LYS A 30 -11.07 0.57 -3.83
N LEU A 31 -10.55 1.60 -3.14
CA LEU A 31 -9.31 1.46 -2.35
C LEU A 31 -9.52 0.51 -1.17
N TYR A 32 -10.72 0.51 -0.56
CA TYR A 32 -11.07 -0.47 0.46
C TYR A 32 -11.11 -1.89 -0.10
N ILE A 33 -11.69 -2.10 -1.28
CA ILE A 33 -11.66 -3.42 -1.93
C ILE A 33 -10.23 -3.89 -2.19
N LEU A 34 -9.36 -2.99 -2.69
CA LEU A 34 -7.96 -3.31 -2.91
C LEU A 34 -7.25 -3.65 -1.59
N SER A 35 -7.57 -2.93 -0.51
CA SER A 35 -7.05 -3.19 0.83
C SER A 35 -7.48 -4.57 1.35
N ASP A 36 -8.76 -4.90 1.24
CA ASP A 36 -9.31 -6.19 1.69
C ASP A 36 -8.71 -7.35 0.89
N PHE A 37 -8.56 -7.18 -0.42
CA PHE A 37 -7.89 -8.16 -1.27
C PHE A 37 -6.41 -8.33 -0.88
N SER A 38 -5.70 -7.23 -0.64
CA SER A 38 -4.30 -7.25 -0.23
C SER A 38 -4.14 -7.91 1.15
N TYR A 39 -5.04 -7.61 2.08
CA TYR A 39 -5.12 -8.28 3.38
C TYR A 39 -5.33 -9.78 3.20
N PHE A 40 -6.29 -10.19 2.36
CA PHE A 40 -6.55 -11.59 2.10
C PHE A 40 -5.31 -12.31 1.55
N LEU A 41 -4.64 -11.73 0.55
CA LEU A 41 -3.43 -12.32 -0.01
C LEU A 41 -2.29 -12.38 1.01
N LEU A 42 -1.93 -11.26 1.63
CA LEU A 42 -0.77 -11.18 2.52
C LEU A 42 -1.00 -11.98 3.80
N TYR A 43 -2.17 -11.87 4.40
CA TYR A 43 -2.51 -12.56 5.62
C TYR A 43 -2.91 -14.01 5.34
N HIS A 44 -3.95 -14.28 4.54
CA HIS A 44 -4.47 -15.65 4.44
C HIS A 44 -3.69 -16.53 3.46
N VAL A 45 -3.30 -16.02 2.28
CA VAL A 45 -2.64 -16.85 1.26
C VAL A 45 -1.14 -17.02 1.54
N PHE A 46 -0.41 -15.92 1.71
CA PHE A 46 1.04 -15.97 1.90
C PHE A 46 1.47 -16.15 3.36
N GLY A 47 0.58 -15.84 4.32
CA GLY A 47 0.94 -15.89 5.74
C GLY A 47 2.02 -14.89 6.15
N TYR A 48 2.18 -13.80 5.40
CA TYR A 48 3.30 -12.87 5.55
C TYR A 48 3.26 -12.15 6.91
N ARG A 49 4.38 -12.21 7.64
CA ARG A 49 4.67 -11.50 8.91
C ARG A 49 3.62 -11.59 10.01
N LYS A 50 2.73 -12.58 9.99
CA LYS A 50 1.69 -12.78 11.02
C LYS A 50 2.24 -12.70 12.45
N LYS A 51 3.29 -13.47 12.75
CA LYS A 51 3.89 -13.53 14.10
C LYS A 51 4.39 -12.16 14.55
N VAL A 52 5.16 -11.47 13.71
CA VAL A 52 5.72 -10.15 14.04
C VAL A 52 4.62 -9.12 14.26
N VAL A 53 3.56 -9.15 13.45
CA VAL A 53 2.41 -8.25 13.62
C VAL A 53 1.70 -8.55 14.95
N ARG A 54 1.40 -9.82 15.27
CA ARG A 54 0.75 -10.17 16.55
C ARG A 54 1.63 -9.84 17.76
N ASP A 55 2.92 -10.14 17.70
CA ASP A 55 3.87 -9.81 18.77
C ASP A 55 3.94 -8.28 19.01
N ASN A 56 3.91 -7.49 17.94
CA ASN A 56 3.89 -6.03 18.04
C ASN A 56 2.56 -5.50 18.62
N LEU A 57 1.43 -6.08 18.22
CA LEU A 57 0.13 -5.68 18.77
C LEU A 57 0.02 -5.98 20.26
N LYS A 58 0.48 -7.16 20.72
CA LYS A 58 0.53 -7.50 22.16
C LYS A 58 1.39 -6.53 22.95
N LYS A 59 2.52 -6.09 22.39
CA LYS A 59 3.40 -5.08 23.02
C LYS A 59 2.79 -3.68 23.03
N ALA A 60 2.11 -3.29 21.96
CA ALA A 60 1.45 -1.99 21.84
C ALA A 60 0.21 -1.87 22.73
N PHE A 61 -0.49 -2.98 22.97
CA PHE A 61 -1.72 -3.05 23.74
C PHE A 61 -1.62 -4.11 24.86
N PRO A 62 -0.75 -3.90 25.87
CA PRO A 62 -0.49 -4.91 26.90
C PRO A 62 -1.68 -5.22 27.81
N ASN A 63 -2.66 -4.31 27.87
CA ASN A 63 -3.86 -4.46 28.71
C ASN A 63 -5.04 -5.08 27.95
N LYS A 64 -4.87 -5.43 26.67
CA LYS A 64 -5.90 -6.07 25.85
C LYS A 64 -5.71 -7.57 25.82
N THR A 65 -6.82 -8.29 25.81
CA THR A 65 -6.86 -9.75 25.66
C THR A 65 -6.51 -10.17 24.23
N ASP A 66 -6.15 -11.44 24.04
CA ASP A 66 -5.82 -11.98 22.71
C ASP A 66 -7.05 -11.98 21.78
N GLU A 67 -8.26 -11.95 22.33
CA GLU A 67 -9.53 -11.85 21.60
C GLU A 67 -9.81 -10.41 21.12
N GLU A 68 -9.26 -9.39 21.78
CA GLU A 68 -9.38 -7.98 21.40
C GLU A 68 -8.34 -7.54 20.35
N ILE A 69 -7.37 -8.42 20.03
CA ILE A 69 -6.23 -8.17 19.12
C ILE A 69 -6.20 -9.16 17.97
#